data_AF-A0A497GAS1-F1
#
_entry.id   AF-A0A497GAS1-F1
#
_cell.length_a   1.000
_cell.length_b   1.000
_cell.length_c   1.000
_cell.angle_alpha   90.00
_cell.angle_beta   90.00
_cell.angle_gamma   90.00
#
_symmetry.space_group_name_H-M   'P 1'
#
loop_
_entity.id
_entity.type
_entity.pdbx_description
1 polymer ?
#
loop_
_entity_poly.entity_id
_entity_poly.type
_entity_poly.pdbx_seq_one_letter_code
_entity_poly.pdbx_strand_id
1 'polypeptide(L)'
;MIFRVFLDSNIIADWILLEKKEKKLTDELLKKHYHSMGYSYILLNEFLSRNMKTYITPLSLAETISVIYNEAMNRKLFLKGVPFSAWTWISLREKFRLSEDEANDLYIGILETFDKLIEMGLQIVDDRLDLEIYSFLVLKVGMNCHDAIIVNTAIWWDADYFITRDQY
;
A
#
# COMPACT_ATOMS: atom_id res chain seq x y z
N MET A 1 17.06 -3.88 -21.62
CA MET A 1 16.10 -2.76 -21.54
C MET A 1 15.73 -2.61 -20.08
N ILE A 2 15.87 -1.41 -19.50
CA ILE A 2 15.53 -1.17 -18.09
C ILE A 2 14.12 -0.60 -18.06
N PHE A 3 13.18 -1.36 -17.51
CA PHE A 3 11.80 -0.93 -17.36
C PHE A 3 11.63 -0.03 -16.13
N ARG A 4 10.74 0.95 -16.25
CA ARG A 4 10.25 1.84 -15.20
C ARG A 4 8.89 1.34 -14.76
N VAL A 5 8.83 0.88 -13.52
CA VAL A 5 7.64 0.31 -12.91
C VAL A 5 7.14 1.29 -11.85
N PHE A 6 5.88 1.67 -11.96
CA PHE A 6 5.22 2.51 -11.00
C PHE A 6 4.23 1.66 -10.20
N LEU A 7 4.29 1.76 -8.87
CA LEU A 7 3.53 0.91 -7.98
C LEU A 7 2.45 1.72 -7.27
N ASP A 8 1.27 1.13 -7.20
CA ASP A 8 0.17 1.62 -6.40
C ASP A 8 0.35 1.28 -4.91
N SER A 9 -0.40 1.96 -4.05
CA SER A 9 -0.35 1.80 -2.59
C SER A 9 -0.71 0.37 -2.15
N ASN A 10 -1.66 -0.28 -2.83
CA ASN A 10 -2.09 -1.64 -2.51
C ASN A 10 -0.96 -2.68 -2.66
N ILE A 11 -0.05 -2.52 -3.63
CA ILE A 11 1.08 -3.43 -3.86
C ILE A 11 2.07 -3.34 -2.71
N ILE A 12 2.39 -2.12 -2.27
CA ILE A 12 3.35 -1.89 -1.19
C ILE A 12 2.77 -2.35 0.15
N ALA A 13 1.50 -2.00 0.41
CA ALA A 13 0.81 -2.42 1.63
C ALA A 13 0.79 -3.95 1.77
N ASP A 14 0.50 -4.67 0.69
CA ASP A 14 0.53 -6.13 0.71
C ASP A 14 1.89 -6.69 1.07
N TRP A 15 2.93 -6.14 0.46
CA TRP A 15 4.29 -6.58 0.69
C TRP A 15 4.67 -6.40 2.17
N ILE A 16 4.38 -5.23 2.73
CA ILE A 16 4.66 -4.92 4.14
C ILE A 16 3.90 -5.85 5.09
N LEU A 17 2.62 -6.08 4.81
CA LEU A 17 1.77 -6.94 5.64
C LEU A 17 2.23 -8.40 5.60
N LEU A 18 2.72 -8.88 4.45
CA LEU A 18 3.24 -10.23 4.28
C LEU A 18 4.63 -10.42 4.86
N GLU A 19 5.56 -9.48 4.65
CA GLU A 19 6.91 -9.51 5.21
C GLU A 19 6.88 -9.69 6.75
N LYS A 20 5.93 -9.04 7.42
CA LYS A 20 5.73 -9.18 8.87
C LYS A 20 5.04 -10.49 9.27
N LYS A 21 4.24 -11.10 8.37
CA LYS A 21 3.43 -12.30 8.65
C LYS A 21 4.08 -13.62 8.21
N GLU A 22 5.04 -13.63 7.27
CA GLU A 22 5.81 -14.82 6.88
C GLU A 22 6.49 -15.50 8.08
N LYS A 23 6.72 -14.76 9.18
CA LYS A 23 7.25 -15.31 10.43
C LYS A 23 6.24 -16.10 11.28
N LYS A 24 4.92 -16.07 11.02
CA LYS A 24 3.89 -16.56 11.98
C LYS A 24 2.56 -17.09 11.39
N LEU A 25 2.51 -17.64 10.17
CA LEU A 25 1.22 -18.09 9.57
C LEU A 25 0.98 -19.60 9.70
N THR A 26 -0.04 -19.99 10.48
CA THR A 26 -0.51 -21.40 10.65
C THR A 26 -1.97 -21.64 10.24
N ASP A 27 -2.75 -20.62 9.86
CA ASP A 27 -4.21 -20.72 9.57
C ASP A 27 -4.52 -20.78 8.06
N GLU A 28 -5.42 -21.67 7.64
CA GLU A 28 -5.85 -21.87 6.24
C GLU A 28 -6.72 -20.74 5.68
N LEU A 29 -7.53 -20.07 6.49
CA LEU A 29 -8.34 -18.92 6.05
C LEU A 29 -7.47 -17.72 5.72
N LEU A 30 -6.40 -17.53 6.51
CA LEU A 30 -5.37 -16.55 6.24
C LEU A 30 -4.63 -16.87 4.93
N LYS A 31 -4.30 -18.14 4.65
CA LYS A 31 -3.65 -18.54 3.39
C LYS A 31 -4.43 -18.12 2.14
N LYS A 32 -5.77 -18.22 2.16
CA LYS A 32 -6.61 -17.76 1.04
C LYS A 32 -6.59 -16.25 0.88
N HIS A 33 -6.70 -15.51 1.98
CA HIS A 33 -6.64 -14.04 1.96
C HIS A 33 -5.27 -13.53 1.48
N TYR A 34 -4.19 -14.22 1.85
CA TYR A 34 -2.83 -13.91 1.42
C TYR A 34 -2.49 -14.39 0.02
N HIS A 35 -3.32 -15.22 -0.62
CA HIS A 35 -3.02 -15.73 -1.95
C HIS A 35 -2.94 -14.61 -3.00
N SER A 36 -3.86 -13.64 -2.96
CA SER A 36 -3.82 -12.48 -3.86
C SER A 36 -2.70 -11.49 -3.49
N MET A 37 -2.46 -11.29 -2.19
CA MET A 37 -1.35 -10.45 -1.70
C MET A 37 0.03 -11.05 -2.03
N GLY A 38 0.11 -12.38 -2.10
CA GLY A 38 1.33 -13.11 -2.41
C GLY A 38 1.85 -12.81 -3.81
N TYR A 39 0.95 -12.52 -4.76
CA TYR A 39 1.36 -12.04 -6.09
C TYR A 39 2.05 -10.68 -6.01
N SER A 40 1.50 -9.72 -5.25
CA SER A 40 2.16 -8.43 -5.01
C SER A 40 3.55 -8.60 -4.38
N TYR A 41 3.66 -9.50 -3.40
CA TYR A 41 4.92 -9.78 -2.71
C TYR A 41 5.99 -10.34 -3.65
N ILE A 42 5.65 -11.40 -4.39
CA ILE A 42 6.54 -12.05 -5.36
C ILE A 42 6.95 -11.07 -6.45
N LEU A 43 5.99 -10.33 -6.99
CA LEU A 43 6.20 -9.41 -8.10
C LEU A 43 7.15 -8.26 -7.72
N LEU A 44 6.95 -7.66 -6.54
CA LEU A 44 7.82 -6.59 -6.05
C LEU A 44 9.26 -7.09 -5.82
N ASN A 45 9.42 -8.27 -5.23
CA ASN A 45 10.74 -8.88 -5.04
C ASN A 45 11.44 -9.17 -6.39
N GLU A 46 10.70 -9.61 -7.42
CA GLU A 46 11.25 -9.79 -8.76
C GLU A 46 11.68 -8.46 -9.40
N PHE A 47 10.87 -7.40 -9.27
CA PHE A 47 11.24 -6.08 -9.81
C PHE A 47 12.52 -5.53 -9.17
N LEU A 48 12.60 -5.61 -7.84
CA LEU A 48 13.74 -5.11 -7.08
C LEU A 48 15.00 -5.95 -7.31
N SER A 49 14.88 -7.29 -7.34
CA SER A 49 16.03 -8.19 -7.61
C SER A 49 16.58 -8.08 -9.03
N ARG A 50 15.75 -7.71 -10.01
CA ARG A 50 16.16 -7.48 -11.41
C ARG A 50 16.66 -6.07 -11.67
N ASN A 51 16.81 -5.24 -10.64
CA ASN A 51 17.19 -3.82 -10.74
C ASN A 51 16.30 -3.05 -11.74
N MET A 52 15.00 -3.36 -11.77
CA MET A 52 14.03 -2.53 -12.48
C MET A 52 13.86 -1.21 -11.73
N LYS A 53 13.69 -0.11 -12.47
CA LYS A 53 13.48 1.21 -11.85
C LYS A 53 12.08 1.24 -11.26
N THR A 54 11.98 1.12 -9.95
CA THR A 54 10.71 0.91 -9.25
C THR A 54 10.34 2.14 -8.43
N TYR A 55 9.13 2.67 -8.65
CA TYR A 55 8.71 3.97 -8.16
C TYR A 55 7.41 3.92 -7.37
N ILE A 56 7.33 4.77 -6.33
CA ILE A 56 6.10 5.14 -5.63
C ILE A 56 6.02 6.65 -5.45
N THR A 57 4.83 7.17 -5.16
CA THR A 57 4.63 8.59 -4.79
C THR A 57 4.46 8.79 -3.29
N PRO A 58 4.63 10.03 -2.79
CA PRO A 58 4.16 10.44 -1.47
C PRO A 58 2.69 10.11 -1.21
N LEU A 59 1.82 10.25 -2.22
CA LEU A 59 0.41 9.86 -2.10
C LEU A 59 0.27 8.35 -1.86
N SER A 60 0.91 7.51 -2.68
CA SER A 60 0.91 6.06 -2.51
C SER A 60 1.48 5.63 -1.15
N LEU A 61 2.51 6.33 -0.67
CA LEU A 61 3.09 6.13 0.66
C LEU A 61 2.08 6.45 1.77
N ALA A 62 1.40 7.59 1.69
CA ALA A 62 0.40 8.00 2.68
C ALA A 62 -0.75 7.00 2.76
N GLU A 63 -1.23 6.52 1.61
CA GLU A 63 -2.27 5.50 1.54
C GLU A 63 -1.79 4.16 2.12
N THR A 64 -0.55 3.76 1.80
CA THR A 64 0.07 2.55 2.38
C THR A 64 0.10 2.61 3.91
N ILE A 65 0.54 3.74 4.48
CA ILE A 65 0.57 3.94 5.94
C ILE A 65 -0.84 3.86 6.53
N SER A 66 -1.83 4.47 5.86
CA SER A 66 -3.23 4.40 6.25
C SER A 66 -3.75 2.95 6.28
N VAL A 67 -3.43 2.15 5.25
CA VAL A 67 -3.80 0.72 5.18
C VAL A 67 -3.20 -0.06 6.35
N ILE A 68 -1.91 0.13 6.62
CA ILE A 68 -1.20 -0.56 7.71
C ILE A 68 -1.79 -0.17 9.08
N TYR A 69 -2.05 1.12 9.30
CA TYR A 69 -2.70 1.61 10.51
C TYR A 69 -4.11 1.02 10.67
N ASN A 70 -4.89 0.98 9.59
CA ASN A 70 -6.22 0.40 9.59
C ASN A 70 -6.19 -1.09 9.91
N GLU A 71 -5.25 -1.86 9.38
CA GLU A 71 -5.07 -3.27 9.72
C GLU A 71 -4.74 -3.46 11.21
N ALA A 72 -3.85 -2.64 11.78
CA ALA A 72 -3.54 -2.68 13.21
C ALA A 72 -4.77 -2.38 14.08
N MET A 73 -5.53 -1.34 13.73
CA MET A 73 -6.78 -0.98 14.40
C MET A 73 -7.84 -2.07 14.28
N ASN A 74 -8.03 -2.62 13.09
CA ASN A 74 -8.97 -3.71 12.82
C ASN A 74 -8.63 -4.95 13.64
N ARG A 75 -7.34 -5.32 13.72
CA ARG A 75 -6.88 -6.42 14.56
C ARG A 75 -7.16 -6.15 16.04
N LYS A 76 -6.95 -4.92 16.52
CA LYS A 76 -7.28 -4.55 17.90
C LYS A 76 -8.77 -4.66 18.19
N LEU A 77 -9.62 -4.15 17.29
CA LEU A 77 -11.09 -4.26 17.41
C LEU A 77 -11.56 -5.72 17.42
N PHE A 78 -10.98 -6.55 16.55
CA PHE A 78 -11.23 -7.99 16.50
C PHE A 78 -10.89 -8.67 17.84
N LEU A 79 -9.69 -8.42 18.37
CA LEU A 79 -9.24 -8.99 19.65
C LEU A 79 -10.08 -8.50 20.85
N LYS A 80 -10.72 -7.34 20.74
CA LYS A 80 -11.65 -6.80 21.74
C LYS A 80 -13.10 -7.28 21.55
N GLY A 81 -13.36 -8.15 20.57
CA GLY A 81 -14.69 -8.69 20.30
C GLY A 81 -15.68 -7.65 19.79
N VAL A 82 -15.19 -6.56 19.18
CA VAL A 82 -16.05 -5.51 18.65
C VAL A 82 -16.75 -6.01 17.37
N PRO A 83 -18.08 -5.91 17.26
CA PRO A 83 -18.80 -6.32 16.06
C PRO A 83 -18.32 -5.58 14.81
N PHE A 84 -18.08 -6.31 13.72
CA PHE A 84 -17.56 -5.77 12.46
C PHE A 84 -18.38 -4.59 11.91
N SER A 85 -19.71 -4.65 12.04
CA SER A 85 -20.62 -3.58 11.61
C SER A 85 -20.38 -2.22 12.29
N ALA A 86 -19.67 -2.21 13.42
CA ALA A 86 -19.36 -1.00 14.18
C ALA A 86 -17.93 -0.48 13.91
N TRP A 87 -17.13 -1.18 13.11
CA TRP A 87 -15.72 -0.82 12.91
C TRP A 87 -15.50 0.50 12.17
N THR A 88 -16.51 0.99 11.44
CA THR A 88 -16.48 2.28 10.75
C THR A 88 -16.94 3.45 11.64
N TRP A 89 -17.44 3.17 12.86
CA TRP A 89 -17.92 4.22 13.75
C TRP A 89 -16.75 4.99 14.35
N ILE A 90 -16.70 6.29 14.06
CA ILE A 90 -15.61 7.18 14.47
C ILE A 90 -15.44 7.17 16.00
N SER A 91 -16.54 7.31 16.75
CA SER A 91 -16.52 7.30 18.22
C SER A 91 -15.92 6.01 18.82
N LEU A 92 -16.14 4.88 18.14
CA LEU A 92 -15.59 3.60 18.56
C LEU A 92 -14.10 3.49 18.23
N ARG A 93 -13.71 3.93 17.03
CA ARG A 93 -12.29 3.97 16.62
C ARG A 93 -11.47 4.88 17.53
N GLU A 94 -12.00 6.02 17.94
CA GLU A 94 -11.34 6.90 18.91
C GLU A 94 -11.18 6.24 20.28
N LYS A 95 -12.24 5.57 20.77
CA LYS A 95 -12.19 4.84 22.04
C LYS A 95 -11.14 3.71 22.04
N PHE A 96 -10.98 3.02 20.92
CA PHE A 96 -10.05 1.90 20.77
C PHE A 96 -8.74 2.29 20.08
N ARG A 97 -8.44 3.59 19.96
CA ARG A 97 -7.20 4.08 19.34
C ARG A 97 -5.99 3.33 19.89
N LEU A 98 -4.98 3.12 19.04
CA LEU A 98 -3.71 2.54 19.47
C LEU A 98 -3.17 3.31 20.69
N SER A 99 -2.68 2.58 21.70
CA SER A 99 -1.90 3.20 22.77
C SER A 99 -0.62 3.80 22.21
N GLU A 100 0.06 4.63 23.00
CA GLU A 100 1.34 5.21 22.60
C GLU A 100 2.37 4.12 22.25
N ASP A 101 2.48 3.08 23.09
CA ASP A 101 3.36 1.93 22.82
C ASP A 101 2.99 1.20 21.53
N GLU A 102 1.70 0.89 21.32
CA GLU A 102 1.23 0.21 20.10
C GLU A 102 1.49 1.05 18.84
N ALA A 103 1.33 2.37 18.95
CA ALA A 103 1.59 3.30 17.86
C ALA A 103 3.09 3.42 17.56
N ASN A 104 3.94 3.45 18.60
CA ASN A 104 5.39 3.48 18.47
C ASN A 104 5.93 2.19 17.85
N ASP A 105 5.44 1.02 18.28
CA ASP A 105 5.78 -0.27 17.69
C ASP A 105 5.41 -0.32 16.20
N LEU A 106 4.22 0.19 15.86
CA LEU A 106 3.77 0.27 14.48
C LEU A 106 4.66 1.21 13.66
N TYR A 107 4.98 2.38 14.20
CA TYR A 107 5.83 3.40 13.59
C TYR A 107 7.22 2.86 13.29
N ILE A 108 7.91 2.30 14.28
CA ILE A 108 9.25 1.70 14.12
C ILE A 108 9.19 0.61 13.05
N GLY A 109 8.21 -0.28 13.16
CA GLY A 109 8.09 -1.36 12.20
C GLY A 109 7.74 -0.89 10.79
N ILE A 110 7.09 0.27 10.59
CA ILE A 110 6.86 0.84 9.25
C ILE A 110 8.19 1.36 8.69
N LEU A 111 8.94 2.13 9.49
CA LEU A 111 10.24 2.67 9.07
C LEU A 111 11.21 1.57 8.66
N GLU A 112 11.41 0.55 9.50
CA GLU A 112 12.29 -0.58 9.19
C GLU A 112 11.92 -1.28 7.87
N THR A 113 10.61 -1.36 7.58
CA THR A 113 10.13 -2.03 6.37
C THR A 113 10.35 -1.16 5.12
N PHE A 114 10.15 0.15 5.24
CA PHE A 114 10.43 1.08 4.13
C PHE A 114 11.92 1.26 3.88
N ASP A 115 12.75 1.31 4.92
CA ASP A 115 14.20 1.34 4.80
C ASP A 115 14.69 0.12 4.00
N LYS A 116 14.18 -1.08 4.34
CA LYS A 116 14.45 -2.31 3.57
C LYS A 116 14.04 -2.18 2.09
N LEU A 117 12.85 -1.66 1.80
CA LEU A 117 12.38 -1.48 0.41
C LEU A 117 13.26 -0.50 -0.37
N ILE A 118 13.68 0.61 0.26
CA ILE A 118 14.55 1.62 -0.34
C ILE A 118 15.95 1.03 -0.60
N GLU A 119 16.50 0.28 0.36
CA GLU A 119 17.76 -0.45 0.19
C GLU A 119 17.70 -1.46 -0.96
N MET A 120 16.54 -2.09 -1.16
CA MET A 120 16.29 -3.00 -2.28
C MET A 120 16.10 -2.28 -3.63
N GLY A 121 16.04 -0.95 -3.65
CA GLY A 121 15.98 -0.15 -4.87
C GLY A 121 14.63 0.53 -5.16
N LEU A 122 13.69 0.54 -4.22
CA LEU A 122 12.45 1.32 -4.34
C LEU A 122 12.78 2.83 -4.26
N GLN A 123 12.24 3.60 -5.18
CA GLN A 123 12.43 5.06 -5.25
C GLN A 123 11.12 5.79 -4.99
N ILE A 124 11.18 6.85 -4.18
CA ILE A 124 10.06 7.76 -3.98
C ILE A 124 10.24 8.95 -4.91
N VAL A 125 9.24 9.25 -5.73
CA VAL A 125 9.26 10.37 -6.68
C VAL A 125 8.11 11.33 -6.40
N ASP A 126 8.35 12.62 -6.64
CA ASP A 126 7.34 13.65 -6.38
C ASP A 126 6.08 13.44 -7.23
N ASP A 127 4.93 13.67 -6.60
CA ASP A 127 3.65 13.80 -7.28
C ASP A 127 3.71 14.92 -8.32
N ARG A 128 3.20 14.63 -9.51
CA ARG A 128 3.06 15.61 -10.59
C ARG A 128 1.61 15.65 -11.05
N LEU A 129 1.15 16.84 -11.41
CA LEU A 129 -0.19 17.05 -11.90
C LEU A 129 -0.14 17.71 -13.28
N ASP A 130 -0.53 16.97 -14.29
CA ASP A 130 -0.84 17.51 -15.61
C ASP A 130 -2.36 17.65 -15.68
N LEU A 131 -2.85 18.88 -15.82
CA LEU A 131 -4.28 19.14 -15.74
C LEU A 131 -5.06 18.52 -16.90
N GLU A 132 -4.44 18.34 -18.07
CA GLU A 132 -5.09 17.72 -19.22
C GLU A 132 -5.30 16.22 -18.98
N ILE A 133 -4.22 15.52 -18.62
CA ILE A 133 -4.25 14.08 -18.33
C ILE A 133 -5.13 13.81 -17.12
N TYR A 134 -4.94 14.53 -16.02
CA TYR A 134 -5.73 14.35 -14.81
C TYR A 134 -7.22 14.58 -15.05
N SER A 135 -7.60 15.69 -15.71
CA SER A 135 -9.00 15.98 -15.99
C SER A 135 -9.62 14.93 -16.92
N PHE A 136 -8.85 14.39 -17.87
CA PHE A 136 -9.28 13.29 -18.71
C PHE A 136 -9.55 12.01 -17.88
N LEU A 137 -8.61 11.61 -17.02
CA LEU A 137 -8.76 10.42 -16.17
C LEU A 137 -10.00 10.53 -15.26
N VAL A 138 -10.20 11.67 -14.61
CA VAL A 138 -11.34 11.86 -13.71
C VAL A 138 -12.66 12.00 -14.46
N LEU A 139 -12.73 12.89 -15.45
CA LEU A 139 -14.02 13.27 -16.07
C LEU A 139 -14.44 12.34 -17.21
N LYS A 140 -13.50 11.64 -17.87
CA LYS A 140 -13.78 10.78 -19.02
C LYS A 140 -13.63 9.30 -18.71
N VAL A 141 -12.62 8.92 -17.93
CA VAL A 141 -12.43 7.53 -17.51
C VAL A 141 -13.25 7.21 -16.25
N GLY A 142 -13.55 8.21 -15.42
CA GLY A 142 -14.30 8.02 -14.18
C GLY A 142 -13.44 7.48 -13.03
N MET A 143 -12.13 7.69 -13.10
CA MET A 143 -11.17 7.26 -12.09
C MET A 143 -11.31 8.09 -10.80
N ASN A 144 -11.06 7.47 -9.64
CA ASN A 144 -10.97 8.21 -8.37
C ASN A 144 -9.85 9.27 -8.47
N CYS A 145 -10.06 10.43 -7.85
CA CYS A 145 -9.07 11.50 -7.81
C CYS A 145 -7.68 11.04 -7.31
N HIS A 146 -7.60 10.18 -6.30
CA HIS A 146 -6.32 9.72 -5.77
C HIS A 146 -5.59 8.83 -6.79
N ASP A 147 -6.26 7.79 -7.29
CA ASP A 147 -5.73 6.90 -8.32
C ASP A 147 -5.32 7.69 -9.57
N ALA A 148 -6.13 8.70 -9.96
CA ALA A 148 -5.84 9.57 -11.08
C ALA A 148 -4.57 10.42 -10.87
N ILE A 149 -4.26 10.86 -9.65
CA ILE A 149 -3.00 11.56 -9.34
C ILE A 149 -1.81 10.61 -9.52
N ILE A 150 -1.92 9.37 -9.01
CA ILE A 150 -0.83 8.39 -9.10
C ILE A 150 -0.60 7.98 -10.56
N VAL A 151 -1.66 7.66 -11.30
CA VAL A 151 -1.57 7.31 -12.73
C VAL A 151 -1.05 8.49 -13.56
N ASN A 152 -1.54 9.71 -13.29
CA ASN A 152 -1.01 10.92 -13.92
C ASN A 152 0.51 11.06 -13.69
N THR A 153 0.95 10.85 -12.45
CA THR A 153 2.38 10.92 -12.09
C THR A 153 3.17 9.82 -12.80
N ALA A 154 2.64 8.60 -12.89
CA ALA A 154 3.28 7.50 -13.61
C ALA A 154 3.44 7.82 -15.11
N ILE A 155 2.42 8.41 -15.75
CA ILE A 155 2.49 8.86 -17.15
C ILE A 155 3.53 9.97 -17.31
N TRP A 156 3.56 10.94 -16.39
CA TRP A 156 4.53 12.05 -16.43
C TRP A 156 5.98 11.56 -16.32
N TRP A 157 6.22 10.53 -15.48
CA TRP A 157 7.51 9.87 -15.33
C TRP A 157 7.84 8.87 -16.45
N ASP A 158 6.98 8.77 -17.49
CA ASP A 158 7.15 7.90 -18.64
C ASP A 158 7.39 6.45 -18.17
N ALA A 159 6.52 5.98 -17.28
CA ALA A 159 6.55 4.62 -16.76
C ALA A 159 6.13 3.62 -17.84
N ASP A 160 6.85 2.50 -17.92
CA ASP A 160 6.50 1.40 -18.83
C ASP A 160 5.30 0.61 -18.30
N TYR A 161 5.17 0.51 -16.99
CA TYR A 161 4.10 -0.23 -16.32
C TYR A 161 3.59 0.53 -15.09
N PHE A 162 2.27 0.56 -14.95
CA PHE A 162 1.59 0.91 -13.70
C PHE A 162 1.00 -0.38 -13.11
N ILE A 163 1.39 -0.72 -11.88
CA ILE A 163 1.03 -1.97 -11.23
C ILE A 163 0.09 -1.68 -10.07
N THR A 164 -1.12 -2.22 -10.18
CA THR A 164 -2.18 -2.14 -9.15
C THR A 164 -2.94 -3.46 -9.09
N ARG A 165 -3.57 -3.75 -7.96
CA ARG A 165 -4.55 -4.83 -7.82
C ARG A 165 -5.99 -4.37 -8.00
N ASP A 166 -6.23 -3.07 -8.12
CA ASP A 166 -7.59 -2.55 -8.23
C ASP A 166 -8.21 -3.01 -9.55
N GLN A 167 -9.32 -3.73 -9.43
CA GLN A 167 -10.11 -4.19 -10.56
C GLN A 167 -11.19 -3.14 -10.80
N TYR A 168 -11.04 -2.37 -11.88
CA TYR A 168 -12.09 -1.48 -12.39
C TYR A 168 -13.35 -2.26 -12.79
#